data_AF-A0A5E6NHQ7-F1
#
_entry.id   AF-A0A5E6NHQ7-F1
#
_cell.length_a   1.000
_cell.length_b   1.000
_cell.length_c   1.000
_cell.angle_alpha   90.00
_cell.angle_beta   90.00
_cell.angle_gamma   90.00
#
_symmetry.space_group_name_H-M   'P 1'
#
loop_
_entity.id
_entity.type
_entity.pdbx_description
1 polymer ?
#
loop_
_entity_poly.entity_id
_entity_poly.type
_entity_poly.pdbx_seq_one_letter_code
_entity_poly.pdbx_strand_id
1 'polypeptide(L)' 'MAYTAFGERRKGDWRVSDPLPPIIPALTNRGFTGHEHIDEMGLIHMNGRVYDPQLEDFSVLIHISKPLTIPRVTIDTVM' A
#
# COMPACT_ATOMS: atom_id res chain seq x y z
N MET A 1 11.74 6.81 13.94
CA MET A 1 10.89 5.88 13.17
C MET A 1 11.77 4.74 12.71
N ALA A 2 11.41 3.50 13.03
CA ALA A 2 12.08 2.31 12.53
C ALA A 2 11.14 1.57 11.57
N TYR A 3 11.69 0.96 10.53
CA TYR A 3 10.95 0.20 9.53
C TYR A 3 11.54 -1.20 9.40
N THR A 4 10.72 -2.17 9.00
CA THR A 4 11.25 -3.45 8.47
C THR A 4 11.94 -3.21 7.12
N ALA A 5 12.62 -4.24 6.58
CA ALA A 5 13.27 -4.14 5.29
C ALA A 5 12.29 -3.73 4.16
N PHE A 6 11.02 -4.07 4.32
CA PHE A 6 9.94 -3.79 3.38
C PHE A 6 9.06 -2.62 3.78
N GLY A 7 9.48 -1.79 4.75
CA GLY A 7 8.83 -0.51 5.01
C GLY A 7 7.64 -0.54 5.96
N GLU A 8 7.33 -1.68 6.58
CA GLU A 8 6.35 -1.74 7.66
C GLU A 8 6.86 -0.90 8.85
N ARG A 9 6.01 0.00 9.37
CA ARG A 9 6.36 0.84 10.51
C ARG A 9 6.46 -0.01 11.78
N ARG A 10 7.59 0.09 12.47
CA ARG A 10 7.74 -0.51 13.80
C ARG A 10 7.15 0.44 14.86
N LYS A 11 6.19 -0.05 15.64
CA LYS A 11 5.67 0.65 16.82
C LYS A 11 6.70 0.58 17.96
N GLY A 12 7.38 1.69 18.27
CA GLY A 12 8.11 1.96 19.53
C GLY A 12 9.28 1.03 19.88
N ASP A 13 10.39 1.59 20.36
CA ASP A 13 11.70 0.93 20.39
C ASP A 13 11.91 -0.22 21.39
N TRP A 14 12.90 -1.06 21.05
CA TRP A 14 13.27 -2.34 21.68
C TRP A 14 13.80 -2.31 23.12
N ARG A 15 13.91 -1.12 23.75
CA ARG A 15 14.44 -0.98 25.12
C ARG A 15 13.78 0.08 26.00
N VAL A 16 12.97 0.97 25.46
CA VAL A 16 12.36 2.06 26.27
C VAL A 16 10.92 2.24 25.85
N SER A 17 10.03 2.06 26.81
CA SER A 17 8.65 2.51 26.77
C SER A 17 8.69 4.05 26.79
N ASP A 18 8.88 4.69 25.64
CA ASP A 18 8.76 6.14 25.55
C ASP A 18 7.33 6.53 25.99
N PRO A 19 7.16 7.32 27.06
CA PRO A 19 5.84 7.68 27.59
C PRO A 19 5.14 8.75 26.73
N LEU A 20 5.80 9.25 25.69
CA LEU A 20 5.25 10.23 24.77
C LEU A 20 4.71 9.51 23.52
N PRO A 21 3.49 9.83 23.05
CA PRO A 21 2.99 9.28 21.80
C PRO A 21 3.99 9.62 20.68
N PRO A 22 4.20 8.72 19.70
CA PRO A 22 5.17 8.94 18.64
C PRO A 22 4.89 10.27 17.96
N ILE A 23 5.75 11.26 18.20
CA ILE A 23 5.55 12.66 17.74
C ILE A 23 5.69 12.75 16.20
N ILE A 24 6.32 11.76 15.58
CA ILE A 24 6.70 11.83 14.17
C ILE A 24 5.52 11.64 13.18
N PRO A 25 4.60 10.65 13.32
CA PRO A 25 3.36 10.65 12.52
C PRO A 25 2.50 11.90 12.76
N ALA A 26 2.61 12.54 13.94
CA ALA A 26 1.87 13.78 14.22
C ALA A 26 2.40 15.01 13.46
N LEU A 27 3.66 14.98 13.00
CA LEU A 27 4.28 16.08 12.24
C LEU A 27 4.29 15.83 10.73
N THR A 28 4.40 14.57 10.30
CA THR A 28 4.37 14.19 8.88
C THR A 28 4.00 12.72 8.68
N ASN A 29 3.14 12.47 7.68
CA ASN A 29 2.79 11.11 7.27
C ASN A 29 3.87 10.45 6.40
N ARG A 30 4.93 11.18 6.01
CA ARG A 30 6.02 10.61 5.20
C ARG A 30 6.89 9.65 6.01
N GLY A 31 7.32 8.57 5.38
CA GLY A 31 8.09 7.53 6.03
C GLY A 31 9.03 6.80 5.10
N PHE A 32 8.83 5.49 4.96
CA PHE A 32 9.69 4.61 4.19
C PHE A 32 9.93 5.15 2.78
N THR A 33 11.20 5.24 2.38
CA THR A 33 11.65 5.81 1.09
C THR A 33 11.18 7.24 0.79
N GLY A 34 10.69 8.00 1.78
CA GLY A 34 10.20 9.38 1.63
C GLY A 34 8.75 9.49 1.15
N HIS A 35 8.03 8.37 1.07
CA HIS A 35 6.66 8.30 0.61
C HIS A 35 5.65 8.43 1.76
N GLU A 36 4.45 8.89 1.45
CA GLU A 36 3.38 9.07 2.43
C GLU A 36 2.78 7.72 2.83
N HIS A 37 2.66 7.45 4.14
CA HIS A 37 1.90 6.30 4.61
C HIS A 37 0.47 6.71 4.93
N ILE A 38 -0.43 5.81 4.57
CA ILE A 38 -1.84 5.85 4.95
C ILE A 38 -1.95 4.93 6.17
N ASP A 39 -1.64 5.45 7.35
CA ASP A 39 -1.48 4.66 8.58
C ASP A 39 -2.76 3.88 8.96
N GLU A 40 -3.94 4.40 8.60
CA GLU A 40 -5.23 3.72 8.82
C GLU A 40 -5.36 2.41 8.04
N MET A 41 -4.71 2.34 6.87
CA MET A 41 -4.75 1.17 5.98
C MET A 41 -3.44 0.36 6.01
N GLY A 42 -2.39 0.87 6.66
CA GLY A 42 -1.05 0.25 6.63
C GLY A 42 -0.35 0.35 5.27
N LEU A 43 -0.80 1.22 4.37
CA LEU A 43 -0.32 1.32 2.98
C LEU A 43 0.65 2.48 2.77
N ILE A 44 1.42 2.44 1.68
CA ILE A 44 2.34 3.50 1.27
C ILE A 44 1.98 4.01 -0.14
N HIS A 45 1.78 5.32 -0.27
CA HIS A 45 1.50 5.96 -1.56
C HIS A 45 2.80 6.16 -2.36
N MET A 46 2.96 5.41 -3.43
CA MET A 46 4.19 5.33 -4.23
C MET A 46 3.98 5.94 -5.64
N ASN A 47 3.62 7.23 -5.69
CA ASN A 47 3.50 8.04 -6.91
C ASN A 47 2.72 7.36 -8.06
N GLY A 48 1.46 6.96 -7.79
CA GLY A 48 0.55 6.36 -8.78
C GLY A 48 0.29 4.87 -8.62
N ARG A 49 0.99 4.23 -7.69
CA ARG A 49 0.68 2.88 -7.18
C ARG A 49 0.64 2.91 -5.65
N VAL A 50 -0.04 1.94 -5.05
CA VAL A 50 -0.10 1.77 -3.61
C VAL A 50 0.67 0.50 -3.25
N TYR A 51 1.60 0.64 -2.32
CA TYR A 51 2.41 -0.47 -1.83
C TYR A 51 1.89 -0.94 -0.48
N ASP A 52 1.72 -2.25 -0.35
CA ASP A 52 1.43 -2.93 0.92
C ASP A 52 2.73 -3.50 1.49
N PRO A 53 3.28 -2.93 2.58
CA PRO A 53 4.49 -3.43 3.24
C PRO A 53 4.36 -4.81 3.87
N GLN A 54 3.13 -5.27 4.16
CA GLN A 54 2.87 -6.58 4.77
C GLN A 54 2.78 -7.69 3.73
N LEU A 55 2.18 -7.39 2.57
CA LEU A 55 2.13 -8.31 1.43
C LEU A 55 3.35 -8.19 0.51
N GLU A 56 4.15 -7.15 0.70
CA GLU A 56 5.30 -6.79 -0.13
C GLU A 56 4.92 -6.57 -1.61
N ASP A 57 3.68 -6.16 -1.88
CA ASP A 57 3.11 -6.07 -3.23
C ASP A 57 2.67 -4.64 -3.59
N PHE A 58 2.70 -4.33 -4.89
CA PHE A 58 2.23 -3.08 -5.45
C PHE A 58 0.89 -3.27 -6.16
N SER A 59 -0.15 -2.64 -5.62
CA SER A 59 -1.38 -2.44 -6.37
C SER A 59 -1.26 -1.19 -7.24
N VAL A 60 -1.43 -1.36 -8.55
CA VAL A 60 -1.73 -0.21 -9.41
C VAL A 60 -3.16 0.21 -9.08
N LEU A 61 -3.42 1.51 -8.97
CA LEU A 61 -4.77 2.06 -8.84
C LEU A 61 -5.56 1.79 -10.14
N ILE A 62 -5.98 0.54 -10.32
CA ILE A 62 -6.94 0.09 -11.30
C ILE A 62 -8.15 -0.34 -10.49
N HIS A 63 -9.29 0.25 -10.77
CA HIS A 63 -10.56 -0.13 -10.17
C HIS A 63 -10.87 -1.59 -10.58
N ILE A 64 -10.49 -2.56 -9.74
CA ILE A 64 -10.70 -3.99 -10.03
C ILE A 64 -12.15 -4.36 -9.70
N SER A 65 -13.07 -4.01 -10.60
CA SER A 65 -14.44 -4.53 -10.56
C SER A 65 -14.69 -5.43 -11.78
N LYS A 66 -14.31 -6.71 -11.63
CA LYS A 66 -14.64 -7.88 -12.46
C LYS A 66 -13.92 -7.98 -13.82
N PRO A 67 -13.44 -9.18 -14.20
CA PRO A 67 -12.93 -9.40 -15.56
C PRO A 67 -14.08 -9.24 -16.56
N LEU A 68 -13.90 -8.35 -17.55
CA LEU A 68 -14.84 -8.19 -18.65
C LEU A 68 -14.80 -9.46 -19.53
N THR A 69 -15.77 -10.34 -19.37
CA THR A 69 -15.97 -11.46 -20.32
C THR A 69 -16.61 -10.90 -21.59
N ILE A 70 -15.81 -10.69 -22.64
CA ILE A 70 -16.33 -10.32 -23.97
C ILE A 70 -16.77 -11.60 -24.68
N PRO A 71 -18.06 -11.79 -25.03
CA PRO A 71 -18.45 -12.96 -25.81
C PRO A 71 -17.82 -12.88 -27.20
N ARG A 72 -17.05 -13.91 -27.55
CA ARG A 72 -16.50 -14.10 -28.90
C ARG A 72 -17.67 -14.35 -29.86
N VAL A 73 -18.03 -13.36 -30.67
CA VAL A 73 -18.95 -13.56 -31.80
C VAL A 73 -18.23 -14.43 -32.83
N THR A 74 -18.54 -15.72 -32.86
CA THR A 74 -18.16 -16.60 -33.96
C THR A 74 -19.09 -16.33 -35.13
N ILE A 75 -18.55 -15.68 -36.16
CA ILE A 75 -19.16 -15.50 -37.49
C ILE A 75 -19.08 -16.81 -38.26
N ASP A 76 -19.78 -17.84 -37.78
CA ASP A 76 -19.95 -19.10 -38.49
C ASP A 76 -21.44 -19.42 -38.53
N THR A 77 -22.19 -18.81 -39.44
CA THR A 77 -23.40 -19.37 -40.09
C THR A 77 -23.91 -18.36 -41.12
N VAL A 78 -23.45 -18.48 -42.37
CA VAL A 78 -24.30 -18.36 -43.57
C VAL A 78 -23.66 -19.28 -44.62
N MET A 79 -24.22 -20.49 -44.76
CA MET A 79 -24.21 -21.26 -46.00
C MET A 79 -25.51 -20.96 -46.74
#